data_AF-A0A8H2XEE4-F1
#
_entry.id   AF-A0A8H2XEE4-F1
#
_cell.length_a   1.000
_cell.length_b   1.000
_cell.length_c   1.000
_cell.angle_alpha   90.00
_cell.angle_beta   90.00
_cell.angle_gamma   90.00
#
_symmetry.space_group_name_H-M   'P 1'
#
loop_
_entity.id
_entity.type
_entity.pdbx_description
1 polymer ?
#
loop_
_entity_poly.entity_id
_entity_poly.type
_entity_poly.pdbx_seq_one_letter_code
_entity_poly.pdbx_strand_id
1 'polypeptide(L)'
;MNHSKGTISQEVESLQKDIDTLQKLLGDEDPQKIVDRHIKLLHMYNESKDAAQIVDRHIKLLHMYNESKDAAQVILGRLATIKQTTVAKMHEEYDLPLQD
;
A
#
# COMPACT_ATOMS: atom_id res chain seq x y z
N MET A 1 -47.23 -3.88 -47.80
CA MET A 1 -46.46 -4.60 -46.76
C MET A 1 -44.97 -4.82 -47.11
N ASN A 2 -44.46 -4.39 -48.27
CA ASN A 2 -43.05 -4.62 -48.65
C ASN A 2 -42.07 -3.49 -48.25
N HIS A 3 -42.55 -2.26 -48.01
CA HIS A 3 -41.66 -1.14 -47.65
C HIS A 3 -41.06 -1.27 -46.25
N SER A 4 -41.80 -1.80 -45.28
CA SER A 4 -41.31 -1.98 -43.90
C SER A 4 -40.24 -3.07 -43.79
N LYS A 5 -40.30 -4.13 -44.61
CA LYS A 5 -39.25 -5.18 -44.64
C LYS A 5 -37.93 -4.67 -45.20
N GLY A 6 -37.96 -3.73 -46.16
CA GLY A 6 -36.75 -3.12 -46.74
C GLY A 6 -35.99 -2.26 -45.73
N THR A 7 -36.70 -1.43 -44.96
CA THR A 7 -36.10 -0.57 -43.93
C THR A 7 -35.50 -1.38 -42.78
N ILE A 8 -36.22 -2.41 -42.32
CA ILE A 8 -35.72 -3.32 -41.27
C ILE A 8 -34.47 -4.06 -41.74
N SER A 9 -34.43 -4.51 -43.01
CA SER A 9 -33.25 -5.20 -43.55
C SER A 9 -32.01 -4.29 -43.59
N GLN A 10 -32.19 -3.00 -43.91
CA GLN A 10 -31.10 -2.02 -43.93
C GLN A 10 -30.60 -1.67 -42.53
N GLU A 11 -31.51 -1.57 -41.55
CA GLU A 11 -31.13 -1.36 -40.15
C GLU A 11 -30.37 -2.56 -39.58
N VAL A 12 -30.79 -3.79 -39.91
CA VAL A 12 -30.09 -5.01 -39.51
C VAL A 12 -28.68 -5.08 -40.10
N GLU A 13 -28.50 -4.71 -41.37
CA GLU A 13 -27.17 -4.63 -41.99
C GLU A 13 -26.27 -3.58 -41.33
N SER A 14 -26.81 -2.40 -41.01
CA SER A 14 -26.06 -1.35 -40.30
C SER A 14 -25.63 -1.82 -38.93
N LEU A 15 -26.56 -2.39 -38.16
CA LEU A 15 -26.27 -2.91 -36.81
C LEU A 15 -25.26 -4.05 -36.85
N GLN A 16 -25.32 -4.93 -37.84
CA GLN A 16 -24.34 -6.00 -38.00
C GLN A 16 -22.94 -5.43 -38.27
N LYS A 17 -22.84 -4.40 -39.10
CA LYS A 17 -21.57 -3.74 -39.41
C LYS A 17 -20.98 -3.03 -38.18
N ASP A 18 -21.84 -2.44 -37.35
CA ASP A 18 -21.45 -1.81 -36.09
C ASP A 18 -20.97 -2.88 -35.09
N ILE A 19 -21.67 -4.02 -34.99
CA ILE A 19 -21.26 -5.17 -34.17
C ILE A 19 -19.88 -5.69 -34.62
N ASP A 20 -19.65 -5.90 -35.91
CA ASP A 20 -18.38 -6.38 -36.45
C ASP A 20 -17.24 -5.39 -36.16
N THR A 21 -17.53 -4.09 -36.28
CA THR A 21 -16.57 -3.02 -35.98
C THR A 21 -16.23 -3.00 -34.49
N LEU A 22 -17.23 -3.14 -33.62
CA LEU A 22 -17.06 -3.20 -32.17
C LEU A 22 -16.30 -4.46 -31.74
N GLN A 23 -16.61 -5.62 -32.32
CA GLN A 23 -15.87 -6.87 -32.06
C GLN A 23 -14.40 -6.75 -32.46
N LYS A 24 -14.11 -6.12 -33.61
CA LYS A 24 -12.73 -5.88 -34.05
C LYS A 24 -11.98 -4.87 -33.17
N LEU A 25 -12.68 -3.87 -32.62
CA LEU A 25 -12.13 -2.85 -31.72
C LEU A 25 -11.84 -3.39 -30.31
N LEU A 26 -12.77 -4.19 -29.75
CA LEU A 26 -12.57 -4.83 -28.45
C LEU A 26 -11.55 -5.98 -28.51
N GLY A 27 -11.35 -6.57 -29.70
CA GLY A 27 -10.52 -7.76 -29.89
C GLY A 27 -11.17 -9.01 -29.29
N ASP A 28 -10.70 -10.19 -29.70
CA ASP A 28 -11.15 -11.49 -29.15
C ASP A 28 -10.64 -11.75 -27.71
N GLU A 29 -10.28 -10.70 -26.96
CA GLU A 29 -9.89 -10.88 -25.57
C GLU A 29 -11.13 -11.21 -24.72
N ASP A 30 -11.16 -12.45 -24.24
CA ASP A 30 -12.12 -12.93 -23.26
C ASP A 30 -12.23 -11.93 -22.09
N PRO A 31 -13.41 -11.31 -21.87
CA PRO A 31 -13.63 -10.35 -20.79
C PRO A 31 -13.24 -10.91 -19.42
N GLN A 32 -13.36 -12.22 -19.23
CA GLN A 32 -12.96 -12.87 -18.00
C GLN A 32 -11.45 -12.74 -17.75
N LYS A 33 -10.63 -12.92 -18.78
CA LYS A 33 -9.16 -12.78 -18.68
C LYS A 33 -8.74 -11.34 -18.37
N ILE A 34 -9.48 -10.36 -18.87
CA ILE A 34 -9.22 -8.95 -18.58
C ILE A 34 -9.49 -8.67 -17.10
N VAL A 35 -10.61 -9.16 -16.58
CA VAL A 35 -10.98 -9.02 -15.16
C VAL A 35 -9.97 -9.74 -14.27
N ASP A 36 -9.58 -10.96 -14.61
CA ASP A 36 -8.62 -11.75 -13.82
C ASP A 36 -7.25 -11.06 -13.73
N ARG A 37 -6.76 -10.47 -14.84
CA ARG A 37 -5.52 -9.66 -14.82
C ARG A 37 -5.66 -8.44 -13.90
N HIS A 38 -6.78 -7.73 -13.97
CA HIS A 38 -7.01 -6.54 -13.12
C HIS A 38 -7.08 -6.91 -11.65
N ILE A 39 -7.77 -8.00 -11.29
CA ILE A 39 -7.84 -8.49 -9.91
C ILE A 39 -6.44 -8.81 -9.39
N LYS A 40 -5.62 -9.50 -10.20
CA LYS A 40 -4.24 -9.82 -9.81
C LYS A 40 -3.38 -8.58 -9.57
N LEU A 41 -3.47 -7.59 -10.45
CA LEU A 41 -2.74 -6.32 -10.31
C LEU A 41 -3.18 -5.53 -9.07
N LEU A 42 -4.48 -5.48 -8.80
CA LEU A 42 -5.01 -4.82 -7.61
C LEU A 42 -4.53 -5.51 -6.32
N HIS A 43 -4.47 -6.85 -6.32
CA HIS A 43 -3.97 -7.59 -5.17
C HIS A 43 -2.49 -7.28 -4.90
N MET A 44 -1.64 -7.35 -5.92
CA MET A 44 -0.21 -7.01 -5.81
C MET A 44 0.01 -5.56 -5.35
N TYR A 45 -0.78 -4.62 -5.86
CA TYR A 45 -0.70 -3.22 -5.44
C TYR A 45 -1.09 -3.04 -3.97
N ASN A 46 -2.17 -3.68 -3.52
CA ASN A 46 -2.61 -3.61 -2.13
C ASN A 46 -1.57 -4.23 -1.19
N GLU A 47 -1.05 -5.42 -1.51
CA GLU A 47 0.02 -6.06 -0.73
C GLU A 47 1.26 -5.15 -0.63
N SER A 48 1.67 -4.54 -1.75
CA SER A 48 2.83 -3.65 -1.78
C SER A 48 2.61 -2.38 -0.95
N LYS A 49 1.39 -1.83 -1.00
CA LYS A 49 0.99 -0.65 -0.22
C LYS A 49 0.94 -0.98 1.27
N ASP A 50 0.40 -2.12 1.64
CA ASP A 50 0.33 -2.59 3.02
C ASP A 50 1.74 -2.82 3.58
N ALA A 51 2.62 -3.47 2.81
CA ALA A 51 4.02 -3.64 3.18
C ALA A 51 4.74 -2.30 3.39
N ALA A 52 4.54 -1.33 2.48
CA ALA A 52 5.12 0.00 2.62
C ALA A 52 4.62 0.73 3.88
N GLN A 53 3.33 0.63 4.19
CA GLN A 53 2.76 1.23 5.41
C GLN A 53 3.30 0.57 6.68
N ILE A 54 3.46 -0.74 6.69
CA ILE A 54 4.05 -1.47 7.81
C ILE A 54 5.47 -0.97 8.05
N VAL A 55 6.29 -0.88 7.00
CA VAL A 55 7.67 -0.39 7.10
C VAL A 55 7.73 1.05 7.61
N ASP A 56 6.92 1.96 7.05
CA ASP A 56 6.86 3.36 7.49
C ASP A 56 6.47 3.48 8.98
N ARG A 57 5.49 2.68 9.42
CA ARG A 57 5.12 2.63 10.84
C ARG A 57 6.27 2.15 11.72
N HIS A 58 7.00 1.12 11.31
CA HIS A 58 8.13 0.60 12.08
C HIS A 58 9.27 1.61 12.15
N ILE A 59 9.58 2.30 11.04
CA ILE A 59 10.59 3.36 11.01
C ILE A 59 10.22 4.48 11.99
N LYS A 60 8.96 4.92 12.00
CA LYS A 60 8.48 5.94 12.95
C LYS A 60 8.61 5.49 14.40
N LEU A 61 8.21 4.26 14.71
CA LEU A 61 8.33 3.71 16.07
C LEU A 61 9.79 3.61 16.52
N LEU A 62 10.69 3.19 15.64
CA LEU A 62 12.13 3.13 15.92
C LEU A 62 12.72 4.52 16.19
N HIS A 63 12.35 5.52 15.38
CA HIS A 63 12.78 6.89 15.62
C HIS A 63 12.29 7.42 16.96
N MET A 64 11.00 7.24 17.28
CA MET A 64 10.45 7.66 18.57
C MET A 64 11.12 6.96 19.75
N TYR A 65 11.42 5.67 19.62
CA TYR A 65 12.14 4.91 20.63
C TYR A 65 13.55 5.48 20.85
N ASN A 66 14.31 5.67 19.77
CA ASN A 66 15.66 6.21 19.84
C ASN A 66 15.68 7.62 20.45
N GLU A 67 14.79 8.52 20.00
CA GLU A 67 14.69 9.88 20.57
C GLU A 67 14.36 9.86 22.07
N SER A 68 13.42 9.01 22.48
CA SER A 68 13.04 8.86 23.88
C SER A 68 14.20 8.32 24.72
N LYS A 69 14.92 7.32 24.19
CA LYS A 69 16.10 6.72 24.81
C LYS A 69 17.24 7.74 24.96
N ASP A 70 17.52 8.51 23.92
CA ASP A 70 18.56 9.55 23.92
C ASP A 70 18.22 10.63 24.95
N ALA A 71 16.96 11.09 24.98
CA ALA A 71 16.51 12.06 25.98
C ALA A 71 16.65 11.51 27.41
N ALA A 72 16.28 10.25 27.64
CA ALA A 72 16.45 9.59 28.93
C ALA A 72 17.93 9.52 29.33
N GLN A 73 18.83 9.15 28.42
CA GLN A 73 20.28 9.10 28.69
C GLN A 73 20.86 10.48 29.01
N VAL A 74 20.42 11.54 28.34
CA VAL A 74 20.82 12.92 28.66
C VAL A 74 20.40 13.29 30.09
N ILE A 75 19.16 12.98 30.48
CA ILE A 75 18.65 13.25 31.83
C ILE A 75 19.42 12.42 32.86
N LEU A 76 19.65 11.14 32.58
CA LEU A 76 20.39 10.23 33.45
C LEU A 76 21.84 10.69 33.66
N GLY A 77 22.50 11.18 32.59
CA GLY A 77 23.84 11.75 32.65
C GLY A 77 23.93 13.01 33.51
N ARG A 78 22.94 13.90 33.39
CA ARG A 78 22.83 15.09 34.26
C ARG A 78 22.59 14.70 35.72
N LEU A 79 21.70 13.73 35.95
CA LEU A 79 21.39 13.25 37.28
C LEU A 79 22.60 12.58 37.95
N ALA A 80 23.38 11.80 37.18
CA ALA A 80 24.64 11.22 37.63
C ALA A 80 25.64 12.29 38.06
N THR A 81 25.77 13.37 37.27
CA THR A 81 26.62 14.53 37.60
C THR A 81 26.21 15.18 38.91
N ILE A 82 24.91 15.41 39.12
CA ILE A 82 24.37 16.01 40.36
C ILE A 82 24.63 15.11 41.56
N LYS A 83 24.43 13.79 41.42
CA LYS A 83 24.69 12.81 42.46
C LYS A 83 26.19 12.46 42.64
N GLN A 84 27.09 13.08 41.87
CA GLN A 84 28.53 12.77 41.84
C GLN A 84 28.82 11.27 41.67
N THR A 85 27.99 10.60 40.86
CA THR A 85 28.09 9.17 40.57
C THR A 85 28.24 8.96 39.06
N THR A 86 28.48 7.72 38.66
CA THR A 86 28.59 7.38 37.24
C THR A 86 27.23 6.99 36.67
N VAL A 87 27.05 7.16 35.36
CA VAL A 87 25.83 6.74 34.65
C VAL A 87 25.54 5.25 34.86
N ALA A 88 26.59 4.41 34.90
CA ALA A 88 26.44 2.97 35.16
C ALA A 88 25.79 2.65 36.52
N LYS A 89 26.15 3.38 37.58
CA LYS A 89 25.51 3.22 38.90
C LYS A 89 24.06 3.70 38.91
N MET A 90 23.73 4.68 38.08
CA MET A 90 22.34 5.12 37.90
C MET A 90 21.52 4.05 37.18
N HIS A 91 22.09 3.37 36.19
CA HIS A 91 21.43 2.23 35.57
C HIS A 91 21.12 1.13 36.60
N GLU A 92 22.07 0.80 37.49
CA GLU A 92 21.87 -0.14 38.58
C GLU A 92 20.81 0.35 39.61
N GLU A 93 20.85 1.62 40.00
CA GLU A 93 19.93 2.22 40.98
C GLU A 93 18.47 2.23 40.49
N TYR A 94 18.25 2.45 39.19
CA TYR A 94 16.92 2.52 38.57
C TYR A 94 16.50 1.23 37.87
N ASP A 95 17.25 0.14 38.05
CA ASP A 95 17.02 -1.16 37.39
C ASP A 95 16.89 -1.05 35.87
N LEU A 96 17.69 -0.17 35.27
CA LEU A 96 17.75 0.06 33.83
C LEU A 96 18.87 -0.80 33.23
N PRO A 97 18.61 -1.53 32.13
CA PRO A 97 19.65 -2.31 31.50
C PRO A 97 20.75 -1.40 30.91
N LEU A 98 22.02 -1.83 31.03
CA LEU A 98 23.19 -1.10 30.54
C LEU A 98 23.32 -1.15 29.00
N GLN A 99 22.63 -2.10 28.37
CA GLN A 99 22.54 -2.30 26.93
C GLN A 99 21.09 -2.63 26.56
N ASP A 100 20.69 -2.30 25.32
CA ASP A 100 19.42 -2.78 24.76
C ASP A 100 19.49 -4.27 24.43
#